data_AF-A0AAW6XNQ0-F1
#
_entry.id   AF-A0AAW6XNQ0-F1
#
_cell.length_a   1.000
_cell.length_b   1.000
_cell.length_c   1.000
_cell.angle_alpha   90.00
_cell.angle_beta   90.00
_cell.angle_gamma   90.00
#
_symmetry.space_group_name_H-M   'P 1'
#
loop_
_entity.id
_entity.type
_entity.pdbx_description
1 polymer ?
#
loop_
_entity_poly.entity_id
_entity_poly.type
_entity_poly.pdbx_seq_one_letter_code
_entity_poly.pdbx_strand_id
1 'polypeptide(L)'
;MRNKHVDGLLDYSAQNESKQLQDGVTKIIINSQVSAEGQSEDLKALAKLMNNEPVNLNKHFDYAQRRIKEINEDPETREKIMLYETRMLEREQAAGKAGYAEGRKDGVAEGLEQGKIDSAKVIFENQMDNGRTLEQATEFVKSLKLISNKELEKIIDLYK
;
A
#
# COMPACT_ATOMS: atom_id res chain seq x y z
N MET A 1 -10.85 3.48 13.90
CA MET A 1 -10.34 2.72 12.74
C MET A 1 -11.21 3.07 11.55
N ARG A 2 -10.68 3.77 10.54
CA ARG A 2 -11.45 4.25 9.38
C ARG A 2 -11.20 3.30 8.21
N ASN A 3 -12.27 2.65 7.76
CA ASN A 3 -12.32 1.79 6.56
C ASN A 3 -11.68 2.50 5.37
N LYS A 4 -10.53 2.00 4.92
CA LYS A 4 -10.06 2.25 3.56
C LYS A 4 -10.70 1.18 2.70
N HIS A 5 -11.75 1.54 1.96
CA HIS A 5 -12.17 0.78 0.80
C HIS A 5 -11.07 0.91 -0.26
N VAL A 6 -10.07 0.04 -0.15
CA VAL A 6 -9.15 -0.25 -1.23
C VAL A 6 -9.83 -1.36 -2.00
N ASP A 7 -10.60 -1.00 -3.04
CA ASP A 7 -11.10 -1.99 -3.97
C ASP A 7 -9.88 -2.61 -4.65
N GLY A 8 -9.50 -3.80 -4.18
CA GLY A 8 -8.44 -4.60 -4.74
C GLY A 8 -8.79 -4.94 -6.18
N LEU A 9 -7.88 -4.62 -7.09
CA LEU A 9 -7.88 -5.12 -8.46
C LEU A 9 -7.74 -6.65 -8.38
N LEU A 10 -8.86 -7.36 -8.31
CA LEU A 10 -8.89 -8.81 -8.37
C LEU A 10 -8.73 -9.22 -9.84
N ASP A 11 -7.55 -9.74 -10.18
CA ASP A 11 -7.32 -10.48 -11.42
C ASP A 11 -8.17 -11.76 -11.39
N TYR A 12 -9.14 -11.87 -12.29
CA TYR A 12 -10.03 -13.03 -12.38
C TYR A 12 -10.10 -13.54 -13.82
N SER A 13 -9.44 -14.68 -14.06
CA SER A 13 -9.73 -15.57 -15.17
C SER A 13 -10.96 -16.42 -14.81
N ALA A 14 -12.08 -16.20 -15.50
CA ALA A 14 -13.31 -16.95 -15.26
C ALA A 14 -13.50 -18.04 -16.32
N GLN A 15 -13.17 -19.29 -15.99
CA GLN A 15 -14.00 -20.40 -16.42
C GLN A 15 -15.18 -20.50 -15.44
N ASN A 16 -16.38 -20.23 -15.96
CA ASN A 16 -17.72 -20.47 -15.42
C ASN A 16 -17.83 -20.90 -13.94
N GLU A 17 -18.39 -20.03 -13.09
CA GLU A 17 -19.54 -20.32 -12.20
C GLU A 17 -19.94 -19.08 -11.36
N SER A 18 -21.24 -18.71 -11.40
CA SER A 18 -21.95 -17.66 -10.61
C SER A 18 -21.43 -16.20 -10.62
N LYS A 19 -21.94 -15.39 -11.56
CA LYS A 19 -21.63 -13.97 -11.79
C LYS A 19 -22.46 -12.98 -10.92
N GLN A 20 -22.41 -13.06 -9.60
CA GLN A 20 -22.94 -11.98 -8.76
C GLN A 20 -21.92 -11.62 -7.67
N LEU A 21 -21.40 -10.39 -7.69
CA LEU A 21 -20.69 -9.84 -6.54
C LEU A 21 -21.72 -9.44 -5.47
N GLN A 22 -21.27 -9.29 -4.22
CA GLN A 22 -22.12 -9.02 -3.05
C GLN A 22 -22.99 -7.75 -3.16
N ASP A 23 -22.78 -6.93 -4.20
CA ASP A 23 -23.52 -5.71 -4.49
C ASP A 23 -24.78 -5.92 -5.36
N GLY A 24 -25.08 -7.15 -5.75
CA GLY A 24 -26.25 -7.48 -6.58
C GLY A 24 -26.12 -7.04 -8.04
N VAL A 25 -24.93 -6.61 -8.48
CA VAL A 25 -24.67 -6.20 -9.86
C VAL A 25 -23.98 -7.32 -10.63
N THR A 26 -24.43 -7.55 -11.87
CA THR A 26 -23.71 -8.43 -12.80
C THR A 26 -22.45 -7.72 -13.29
N LYS A 27 -21.28 -8.22 -12.92
CA LYS A 27 -19.99 -7.74 -13.43
C LYS A 27 -19.40 -8.74 -14.41
N ILE A 28 -18.79 -8.22 -15.47
CA ILE A 28 -18.08 -9.02 -16.48
C ILE A 28 -16.61 -8.58 -16.45
N ILE A 29 -15.71 -9.52 -16.18
CA ILE A 29 -14.26 -9.32 -16.18
C ILE A 29 -13.70 -10.02 -17.43
N ILE A 30 -12.92 -9.30 -18.22
CA ILE A 30 -12.34 -9.79 -19.47
C ILE A 30 -10.83 -9.54 -19.42
N ASN A 31 -10.03 -10.60 -19.55
CA ASN A 31 -8.59 -10.49 -19.72
C ASN A 31 -8.26 -10.57 -21.22
N SER A 32 -7.80 -9.45 -21.80
CA SER A 32 -7.47 -9.35 -23.23
C SER A 32 -6.05 -9.78 -23.57
N GLN A 33 -5.21 -10.10 -22.59
CA GLN A 33 -3.78 -10.43 -22.78
C GLN A 33 -3.51 -11.94 -22.93
N VAL A 34 -4.47 -12.79 -22.58
CA VAL A 34 -4.34 -14.25 -22.69
C VAL A 34 -4.71 -14.72 -24.10
N SER A 35 -4.08 -15.80 -24.58
CA SER A 35 -4.38 -16.40 -25.88
C SER A 35 -5.89 -16.67 -26.03
N ALA A 36 -6.46 -16.20 -27.14
CA ALA A 36 -7.85 -16.43 -27.50
C ALA A 36 -8.03 -17.74 -28.33
N GLU A 37 -7.08 -18.67 -28.24
CA GLU A 37 -7.18 -20.01 -28.81
C GLU A 37 -8.43 -20.75 -28.27
N GLY A 38 -9.18 -21.37 -29.19
CA GLY A 38 -10.45 -22.05 -28.86
C GLY A 38 -11.65 -21.13 -28.60
N GLN A 39 -11.48 -19.81 -28.63
CA GLN A 39 -12.58 -18.84 -28.45
C GLN A 39 -13.32 -18.54 -29.75
N SER A 40 -14.52 -17.96 -29.63
CA SER A 40 -15.28 -17.45 -30.78
C SER A 40 -14.56 -16.29 -31.46
N GLU A 41 -14.86 -16.08 -32.75
CA GLU A 41 -14.29 -14.98 -33.52
C GLU A 41 -14.65 -13.61 -32.92
N ASP A 42 -15.85 -13.45 -32.35
CA ASP A 42 -16.25 -12.23 -31.65
C ASP A 42 -15.40 -11.95 -30.40
N LEU A 43 -15.05 -12.98 -29.61
CA LEU A 43 -14.21 -12.80 -28.42
C LEU A 43 -12.76 -12.49 -28.79
N LYS A 44 -12.23 -13.12 -29.85
CA LYS A 44 -10.92 -12.80 -30.41
C LYS A 44 -10.87 -11.35 -30.90
N ALA A 45 -11.92 -10.92 -31.62
CA ALA A 45 -12.07 -9.55 -32.09
C ALA A 45 -12.18 -8.55 -30.94
N LEU A 46 -12.92 -8.87 -29.87
CA LEU A 46 -12.99 -8.03 -28.68
C LEU A 46 -11.63 -7.88 -27.99
N ALA A 47 -10.87 -8.96 -27.83
CA ALA A 47 -9.53 -8.91 -27.24
C ALA A 47 -8.59 -8.01 -28.07
N LYS A 48 -8.60 -8.16 -29.40
CA LYS A 48 -7.85 -7.28 -30.32
C LYS A 48 -8.23 -5.81 -30.16
N LEU A 49 -9.54 -5.51 -30.14
CA LEU A 49 -10.03 -4.15 -29.96
C LEU A 49 -9.56 -3.54 -28.62
N MET A 50 -9.63 -4.30 -27.53
CA MET A 50 -9.15 -3.86 -26.20
C MET A 50 -7.65 -3.58 -26.18
N ASN A 51 -6.88 -4.29 -27.00
CA ASN A 51 -5.44 -4.09 -27.17
C ASN A 51 -5.09 -3.04 -28.25
N ASN A 52 -6.08 -2.23 -28.67
CA ASN A 52 -5.93 -1.17 -29.67
C ASN A 52 -5.45 -1.69 -31.05
N GLU A 53 -5.74 -2.95 -31.36
CA GLU A 53 -5.51 -3.53 -32.68
C GLU A 53 -6.72 -3.30 -33.60
N PRO A 54 -6.51 -3.11 -34.92
CA PRO A 54 -7.61 -2.98 -35.86
C PRO A 54 -8.41 -4.27 -35.98
N VAL A 55 -9.73 -4.14 -36.02
CA VAL A 55 -10.67 -5.27 -36.11
C VAL A 55 -11.61 -5.03 -37.29
N ASN A 56 -11.79 -6.04 -38.13
CA ASN A 56 -12.79 -6.03 -39.18
C ASN A 56 -13.59 -7.33 -39.10
N LEU A 57 -14.77 -7.27 -38.48
CA LEU A 57 -15.60 -8.46 -38.25
C LEU A 57 -17.08 -8.18 -38.52
N ASN A 58 -17.64 -7.17 -37.85
CA ASN A 58 -19.03 -6.78 -38.05
C ASN A 58 -19.25 -5.30 -37.68
N LYS A 59 -20.44 -4.80 -38.04
CA LYS A 59 -20.85 -3.39 -37.82
C LYS A 59 -20.71 -2.89 -36.39
N HIS A 60 -20.75 -3.77 -35.38
CA HIS A 60 -20.60 -3.38 -33.97
C HIS A 60 -19.14 -3.03 -33.66
N PHE A 61 -18.18 -3.77 -34.21
CA PHE A 61 -16.76 -3.46 -34.09
C PHE A 61 -16.39 -2.20 -34.88
N ASP A 62 -17.00 -1.97 -36.05
CA ASP A 62 -16.81 -0.73 -36.81
C ASP A 62 -17.32 0.48 -36.03
N TYR A 63 -18.52 0.36 -35.43
CA TYR A 63 -19.10 1.37 -34.56
C TYR A 63 -18.21 1.64 -33.35
N ALA A 64 -17.73 0.60 -32.68
CA ALA A 64 -16.89 0.72 -31.48
C ALA A 64 -15.56 1.43 -31.80
N GLN A 65 -14.86 1.02 -32.86
CA GLN A 65 -13.60 1.66 -33.28
C GLN A 65 -13.80 3.13 -33.63
N ARG A 66 -14.85 3.46 -34.39
CA ARG A 66 -15.18 4.85 -34.71
C ARG A 66 -15.47 5.66 -33.44
N ARG A 67 -16.27 5.10 -32.53
CA ARG A 67 -16.64 5.80 -31.28
C ARG A 67 -15.43 6.02 -30.37
N ILE A 68 -14.53 5.04 -30.27
CA ILE A 68 -13.26 5.17 -29.54
C ILE A 68 -12.43 6.30 -30.13
N LYS A 69 -12.30 6.36 -31.47
CA LYS A 69 -11.58 7.42 -32.16
C LYS A 69 -12.18 8.81 -31.87
N GLU A 70 -13.50 8.95 -32.01
CA GLU A 70 -14.22 10.20 -31.70
C GLU A 70 -13.98 10.66 -30.26
N ILE A 71 -14.02 9.74 -29.30
CA ILE A 71 -13.78 10.07 -27.88
C ILE A 71 -12.33 10.47 -27.62
N ASN A 72 -11.37 9.78 -28.26
CA ASN A 72 -9.94 10.08 -28.12
C ASN A 72 -9.56 11.43 -28.76
N GLU A 73 -10.28 11.82 -29.81
CA GLU A 73 -10.09 13.09 -30.52
C GLU A 73 -10.90 14.24 -29.90
N ASP A 74 -11.87 13.96 -29.02
CA ASP A 74 -12.69 14.97 -28.36
C ASP A 74 -11.88 15.77 -27.31
N PRO A 75 -11.66 17.08 -27.53
CA PRO A 75 -10.81 17.88 -26.64
C PRO A 75 -11.33 17.97 -25.21
N GLU A 76 -12.65 18.07 -25.03
CA GLU A 76 -13.25 18.14 -23.69
C GLU A 76 -13.06 16.85 -22.90
N THR A 77 -13.24 15.70 -23.56
CA THR A 77 -13.03 14.40 -22.91
C THR A 77 -11.55 14.20 -22.57
N ARG A 78 -10.63 14.60 -23.45
CA ARG A 78 -9.19 14.58 -23.18
C ARG A 78 -8.81 15.45 -21.99
N GLU A 79 -9.37 16.64 -21.89
CA GLU A 79 -9.16 17.54 -20.75
C GLU A 79 -9.70 16.94 -19.45
N LYS A 80 -10.91 16.38 -19.47
CA LYS A 80 -11.52 15.72 -18.30
C LYS A 80 -10.67 14.54 -17.81
N ILE A 81 -10.12 13.73 -18.72
CA ILE A 81 -9.22 12.61 -18.38
C ILE A 81 -7.94 13.15 -17.73
N MET A 82 -7.27 14.12 -18.36
CA MET A 82 -6.04 14.72 -17.83
C MET A 82 -6.25 15.33 -16.44
N LEU A 83 -7.35 16.05 -16.23
CA LEU A 83 -7.68 16.63 -14.94
C LEU A 83 -7.89 15.55 -13.87
N TYR A 84 -8.56 14.46 -14.23
CA TYR A 84 -8.76 13.33 -13.32
C TYR A 84 -7.42 12.67 -12.95
N GLU A 85 -6.58 12.35 -13.92
CA GLU A 85 -5.25 11.76 -13.71
C GLU A 85 -4.36 12.65 -12.86
N THR A 86 -4.34 13.96 -13.14
CA THR A 86 -3.58 14.95 -12.38
C THR A 86 -4.02 14.97 -10.91
N ARG A 87 -5.32 15.02 -10.65
CA ARG A 87 -5.87 15.01 -9.29
C ARG A 87 -5.57 13.70 -8.55
N MET A 88 -5.55 12.57 -9.25
CA MET A 88 -5.19 11.28 -8.67
C MET A 88 -3.70 11.25 -8.28
N LEU A 89 -2.83 11.71 -9.17
CA LEU A 89 -1.39 11.84 -8.90
C LEU A 89 -1.10 12.78 -7.73
N GLU A 90 -1.78 13.93 -7.67
CA GLU A 90 -1.66 14.88 -6.55
C GLU A 90 -2.05 14.24 -5.21
N ARG A 91 -3.13 13.45 -5.18
CA ARG A 91 -3.56 12.73 -3.98
C ARG A 91 -2.55 11.67 -3.56
N GLU A 92 -2.01 10.91 -4.51
CA GLU A 92 -0.99 9.90 -4.25
C GLU A 92 0.28 10.53 -3.67
N GLN A 93 0.76 11.61 -4.29
CA GLN A 93 1.93 12.35 -3.78
C GLN A 93 1.67 12.96 -2.40
N ALA A 94 0.48 13.52 -2.16
CA ALA A 94 0.11 14.06 -0.86
C ALA A 94 0.08 12.97 0.22
N ALA A 95 -0.50 11.81 -0.08
CA ALA A 95 -0.51 10.65 0.81
C ALA A 95 0.91 10.13 1.08
N GLY A 96 1.75 10.02 0.05
CA GLY A 96 3.15 9.62 0.18
C GLY A 96 3.96 10.57 1.06
N LYS A 97 3.81 11.89 0.85
CA LYS A 97 4.45 12.93 1.69
C LYS A 97 3.99 12.85 3.14
N ALA A 98 2.69 12.67 3.38
CA ALA A 98 2.14 12.53 4.72
C ALA A 98 2.69 11.27 5.42
N GLY A 99 2.65 10.13 4.74
CA GLY A 99 3.18 8.87 5.28
C GLY A 99 4.67 8.93 5.58
N TYR A 100 5.47 9.54 4.70
CA TYR A 100 6.90 9.76 4.96
C TYR A 100 7.13 10.68 6.17
N ALA A 101 6.35 11.76 6.29
CA ALA A 101 6.48 12.68 7.41
C ALA A 101 6.09 12.04 8.76
N GLU A 102 5.04 11.22 8.77
CA GLU A 102 4.59 10.45 9.93
C GLU A 102 5.63 9.38 10.30
N GLY A 103 6.04 8.54 9.36
CA GLY A 103 7.05 7.50 9.59
C GLY A 103 8.40 8.07 10.06
N ARG A 104 8.81 9.24 9.57
CA ARG A 104 10.01 9.92 10.07
C ARG A 104 9.84 10.42 11.51
N LYS A 105 8.66 10.91 11.88
CA LYS A 105 8.39 11.34 13.27
C LYS A 105 8.40 10.14 14.21
N ASP A 106 7.73 9.06 13.83
CA ASP A 106 7.64 7.83 14.62
C ASP A 106 9.03 7.20 14.77
N GLY A 107 9.79 7.06 13.69
CA GLY A 107 11.14 6.52 13.74
C GLY A 107 12.13 7.36 14.57
N VAL A 108 11.98 8.70 14.57
CA VAL A 108 12.76 9.57 15.46
C VAL A 108 12.37 9.38 16.93
N ALA A 109 11.07 9.23 17.21
CA ALA A 109 10.58 9.00 18.57
C ALA A 109 11.05 7.64 19.11
N GLU A 110 10.88 6.58 18.33
CA GLU A 110 11.34 5.23 18.65
C GLU A 110 12.87 5.19 18.83
N GLY A 111 13.62 5.84 17.93
CA GLY A 111 15.08 5.92 18.05
C GLY A 111 15.55 6.66 19.30
N LEU A 112 14.84 7.72 19.70
CA LEU A 112 15.14 8.45 20.94
C LEU A 112 14.82 7.61 22.19
N GLU A 113 13.71 6.88 22.18
CA GLU A 113 13.32 5.99 23.28
C GLU A 113 14.34 4.85 23.43
N GLN A 114 14.67 4.17 22.32
CA GLN A 114 15.69 3.12 22.32
C GLN A 114 17.06 3.64 22.77
N GLY A 115 17.46 4.83 22.31
CA GLY A 115 18.73 5.43 22.72
C GLY A 115 18.80 5.72 24.24
N LYS A 116 17.67 6.05 24.88
CA LYS A 116 17.61 6.20 26.35
C LYS A 116 17.76 4.86 27.07
N ILE A 117 17.13 3.80 26.56
CA ILE A 117 17.26 2.44 27.09
C ILE A 117 18.70 1.96 26.97
N ASP A 118 19.31 2.11 25.80
CA ASP A 118 20.69 1.70 25.55
C ASP A 118 21.65 2.46 26.47
N SER A 119 21.46 3.78 26.60
CA SER A 119 22.27 4.61 27.51
C SER A 119 22.12 4.16 28.96
N ALA A 120 20.89 3.89 29.41
CA ALA A 120 20.62 3.42 30.76
C ALA A 120 21.28 2.06 31.03
N LYS A 121 21.27 1.15 30.04
CA LYS A 121 21.95 -0.14 30.11
C LYS A 121 23.47 0.02 30.24
N VAL A 122 24.09 0.84 29.39
CA VAL A 122 25.54 1.10 29.46
C VAL A 122 25.93 1.72 30.81
N ILE A 123 25.11 2.64 31.33
CA ILE A 123 25.36 3.23 32.65
C ILE A 123 25.26 2.15 33.73
N PHE A 124 24.25 1.28 33.65
CA PHE A 124 24.06 0.17 34.58
C PHE A 124 25.28 -0.77 34.59
N GLU A 125 25.70 -1.25 33.42
CA GLU A 125 26.89 -2.11 33.24
C GLU A 125 28.14 -1.45 33.83
N ASN A 126 28.38 -0.18 33.51
CA ASN A 126 29.50 0.57 34.09
C ASN A 126 29.44 0.67 35.62
N GLN A 127 28.26 0.75 36.24
CA GLN A 127 28.18 0.72 37.71
C GLN A 127 28.60 -0.64 38.27
N MET A 128 28.15 -1.72 37.64
CA MET A 128 28.47 -3.09 38.03
C MET A 128 29.97 -3.38 37.87
N ASP A 129 30.57 -2.96 36.76
CA ASP A 129 32.00 -3.13 36.48
C ASP A 129 32.90 -2.37 37.47
N ASN A 130 32.40 -1.26 38.01
CA ASN A 130 33.06 -0.51 39.08
C ASN A 130 32.83 -1.10 40.49
N GLY A 131 32.29 -2.32 40.59
CA GLY A 131 32.13 -3.06 41.84
C GLY A 131 30.91 -2.67 42.68
N ARG A 132 29.95 -1.92 42.12
CA ARG A 132 28.68 -1.66 42.82
C ARG A 132 27.80 -2.91 42.82
N THR A 133 26.99 -3.07 43.86
CA THR A 133 25.99 -4.16 43.91
C THR A 133 24.86 -3.89 42.93
N LEU A 134 24.10 -4.95 42.59
CA LEU A 134 22.92 -4.86 41.72
C LEU A 134 21.93 -3.80 42.21
N GLU A 135 21.69 -3.72 43.52
CA GLU A 135 20.80 -2.74 44.14
C GLU A 135 21.34 -1.31 43.99
N GLN A 136 22.64 -1.11 44.20
CA GLN A 136 23.30 0.19 44.07
C GLN A 136 23.30 0.70 42.62
N ALA A 137 23.56 -0.18 41.66
CA ALA A 137 23.48 0.13 40.23
C ALA A 137 22.04 0.47 39.81
N THR A 138 21.07 -0.31 40.30
CA THR A 138 19.63 -0.09 40.06
C THR A 138 19.17 1.27 40.57
N GLU A 139 19.44 1.59 41.83
CA GLU A 139 19.03 2.87 42.42
C GLU A 139 19.74 4.06 41.76
N PHE A 140 20.99 3.87 41.32
CA PHE A 140 21.69 4.91 40.54
C PHE A 140 20.98 5.20 39.22
N VAL A 141 20.71 4.19 38.38
CA VAL A 141 20.04 4.40 37.08
C VAL A 141 18.62 4.95 37.26
N LYS A 142 17.89 4.46 38.28
CA LYS A 142 16.57 4.96 38.66
C LYS A 142 16.58 6.44 39.05
N SER A 143 17.63 6.89 39.74
CA SER A 143 17.78 8.31 40.12
C SER A 143 17.97 9.24 38.92
N LEU A 144 18.52 8.73 37.81
CA LEU A 144 18.70 9.49 36.57
C LEU A 144 17.38 9.75 35.84
N LYS A 145 16.34 8.96 36.12
CA LYS A 145 15.00 9.09 35.50
C LYS A 145 15.04 9.10 33.96
N LEU A 146 16.01 8.39 33.38
CA LEU A 146 16.20 8.32 31.92
C LEU A 146 15.16 7.43 31.25
N ILE A 147 14.75 6.36 31.94
CA ILE A 147 13.81 5.35 31.47
C ILE A 147 12.75 5.07 32.53
N SER A 148 11.66 4.42 32.13
CA SER A 148 10.62 3.98 33.06
C SER A 148 11.11 2.84 33.96
N ASN A 149 10.48 2.67 35.13
CA ASN A 149 10.79 1.55 36.02
C ASN A 149 10.60 0.19 35.33
N LYS A 150 9.60 0.08 34.45
CA LYS A 150 9.33 -1.14 33.68
C LYS A 150 10.46 -1.49 32.71
N GLU A 151 11.08 -0.49 32.08
CA GLU A 151 12.24 -0.71 31.21
C GLU A 151 13.49 -1.02 32.02
N LEU A 152 13.64 -0.37 33.17
CA LEU A 152 14.75 -0.66 34.09
C LEU A 152 14.65 -2.10 34.62
N GLU A 153 13.47 -2.59 34.97
CA GLU A 153 13.25 -3.98 35.36
C GLU A 153 13.71 -4.96 34.28
N LYS A 154 13.41 -4.70 33.01
CA LYS A 154 13.90 -5.53 31.89
C LYS A 154 15.42 -5.56 31.82
N ILE A 155 16.10 -4.44 32.08
CA ILE A 155 17.57 -4.40 32.11
C ILE A 155 18.08 -5.24 33.28
N ILE A 156 17.50 -5.09 34.47
CA ILE A 156 17.93 -5.82 35.68
C ILE A 156 17.74 -7.33 35.49
N ASP A 157 16.63 -7.75 34.87
CA ASP A 157 16.32 -9.16 34.61
C ASP A 157 17.33 -9.85 33.68
N LEU A 158 18.17 -9.11 32.95
CA LEU A 158 19.29 -9.68 32.19
C LEU A 158 20.47 -10.14 33.07
N TYR A 159 20.52 -9.74 34.34
CA TYR A 159 21.62 -10.02 35.27
C TYR A 159 21.18 -10.77 36.53
N LYS A 160 19.93 -11.25 36.59
CA LYS A 160 19.42 -12.17 37.62
C LYS A 160 19.55 -13.60 37.14
#